data_AF-A0A235C619-F1
#
_entry.id   AF-A0A235C619-F1
#
_cell.length_a   1.000
_cell.length_b   1.000
_cell.length_c   1.000
_cell.angle_alpha   90.00
_cell.angle_beta   90.00
_cell.angle_gamma   90.00
#
_symmetry.space_group_name_H-M   'P 1'
#
loop_
_entity.id
_entity.type
_entity.pdbx_description
1 polymer ?
#
loop_
_entity_poly.entity_id
_entity_poly.type
_entity_poly.pdbx_seq_one_letter_code
_entity_poly.pdbx_strand_id
1 'polypeptide(L)'
;MESPYFFSKIENEAIDAQILDVFCSMAEAREQQTYVIQKPLFEEGEEYAHDEYLVYLSPKKKILIFDFSGDKTLASELKQEFIEDLIAFTKKFKYNKIMGRSSAWRDLVETVEVGQAQLSQPALMDIVDNHVLTDPQEIKKSDLLISLLTGSINDIEKVKADIPVSNLDKVKQKIMLFDRDQTRFIYSKPDKKIIRIQGLSGTGKTELLLHKLKEIYVKDLSGTIFFTCNSKILASSLRSRIPAFFNFMKVDEQIEWQKRLWCTHAWGSEGAANSGMYAYICAKYDVPFYNFQQASDLEEAARR
;
A
#
# COMPACT_ATOMS: atom_id res chain seq x y z
N MET A 1 -12.59 6.25 11.03
CA MET A 1 -13.23 7.28 10.17
C MET A 1 -13.28 6.79 8.73
N GLU A 2 -14.45 6.81 8.10
CA GLU A 2 -14.59 6.49 6.68
C GLU A 2 -14.86 7.77 5.87
N SER A 3 -13.78 8.36 5.36
CA SER A 3 -13.84 9.44 4.37
C SER A 3 -13.46 8.92 2.98
N PRO A 4 -14.02 9.47 1.88
CA PRO A 4 -13.55 9.27 0.52
C PRO A 4 -12.32 10.12 0.16
N TYR A 5 -11.85 11.03 1.03
CA TYR A 5 -10.64 11.86 0.82
C TYR A 5 -9.48 11.61 1.82
N PHE A 6 -9.69 10.81 2.87
CA PHE A 6 -8.67 10.51 3.89
C PHE A 6 -8.35 9.02 4.09
N PHE A 7 -7.06 8.70 4.24
CA PHE A 7 -6.55 7.41 4.70
C PHE A 7 -5.49 7.62 5.77
N SER A 8 -5.52 6.82 6.83
CA SER A 8 -4.46 6.81 7.83
C SER A 8 -3.99 5.40 8.18
N LYS A 9 -2.70 5.29 8.52
CA LYS A 9 -2.07 4.05 8.99
C LYS A 9 -1.00 4.40 10.03
N ILE A 10 -1.43 4.45 11.29
CA ILE A 10 -0.61 4.81 12.45
C ILE A 10 -0.51 3.59 13.36
N GLU A 11 0.69 3.34 13.88
CA GLU A 11 0.97 2.21 14.77
C GLU A 11 0.98 2.65 16.24
N ASN A 12 1.42 3.88 16.51
CA ASN A 12 1.44 4.45 17.86
C ASN A 12 0.04 4.90 18.31
N GLU A 13 -0.52 4.21 19.30
CA GLU A 13 -1.82 4.52 19.90
C GLU A 13 -1.82 5.77 20.78
N ALA A 14 -0.64 6.29 21.16
CA ALA A 14 -0.51 7.50 21.98
C ALA A 14 -0.78 8.79 21.20
N ILE A 15 -0.77 8.73 19.87
CA ILE A 15 -1.05 9.89 19.02
C ILE A 15 -2.54 10.24 19.09
N ASP A 16 -2.83 11.48 19.44
CA ASP A 16 -4.20 11.96 19.66
C ASP A 16 -5.08 11.76 18.41
N ALA A 17 -6.15 10.98 18.57
CA ALA A 17 -7.14 10.74 17.53
C ALA A 17 -7.74 12.05 16.98
N GLN A 18 -7.81 13.10 17.79
CA GLN A 18 -8.29 14.42 17.36
C GLN A 18 -7.48 15.00 16.20
N ILE A 19 -6.17 14.72 16.11
CA ILE A 19 -5.32 15.19 15.01
C ILE A 19 -5.73 14.53 13.69
N LEU A 20 -6.02 13.22 13.74
CA LEU A 20 -6.48 12.47 12.57
C LEU A 20 -7.85 12.97 12.12
N ASP A 21 -8.73 13.31 13.06
CA ASP A 21 -10.05 13.88 12.80
C ASP A 21 -9.96 15.24 12.09
N VAL A 22 -9.00 16.07 12.51
CA VAL A 22 -8.70 17.36 11.86
C VAL A 22 -8.21 17.14 10.43
N PHE A 23 -7.20 16.28 10.21
CA PHE A 23 -6.71 16.02 8.86
C PHE A 23 -7.76 15.36 7.96
N CYS A 24 -8.64 14.53 8.52
CA CYS A 24 -9.78 13.96 7.80
C CYS A 24 -10.75 15.06 7.35
N SER A 25 -11.14 15.96 8.26
CA SER A 25 -12.00 17.10 7.96
C SER A 25 -11.39 18.03 6.91
N MET A 26 -10.07 18.26 6.98
CA MET A 26 -9.33 19.03 5.99
C MET A 26 -9.35 18.38 4.60
N ALA A 27 -9.18 17.06 4.53
CA ALA A 27 -9.19 16.32 3.27
C ALA A 27 -10.56 16.38 2.60
N GLU A 28 -11.64 16.30 3.38
CA GLU A 28 -13.02 16.41 2.91
C GLU A 28 -13.36 17.80 2.40
N ALA A 29 -13.04 18.83 3.19
CA ALA A 29 -13.29 20.22 2.81
C ALA A 29 -12.58 20.62 1.51
N ARG A 30 -11.46 19.97 1.18
CA ARG A 30 -10.64 20.25 -0.01
C ARG A 30 -10.89 19.28 -1.16
N GLU A 31 -11.72 18.25 -0.96
CA GLU A 31 -11.89 17.12 -1.89
C GLU A 31 -10.54 16.55 -2.38
N GLN A 32 -9.57 16.47 -1.47
CA GLN A 32 -8.19 16.18 -1.81
C GLN A 32 -7.69 14.91 -1.13
N GLN A 33 -7.19 13.98 -1.95
CA GLN A 33 -6.57 12.75 -1.49
C GLN A 33 -5.45 13.04 -0.49
N THR A 34 -5.65 12.64 0.76
CA THR A 34 -4.75 12.87 1.87
C THR A 34 -4.44 11.54 2.55
N TYR A 35 -3.16 11.33 2.85
CA TYR A 35 -2.67 10.16 3.57
C TYR A 35 -1.92 10.63 4.82
N VAL A 36 -2.14 9.95 5.94
CA VAL A 36 -1.41 10.18 7.19
C VAL A 36 -0.83 8.85 7.64
N ILE A 37 0.49 8.72 7.56
CA ILE A 37 1.21 7.47 7.83
C ILE A 37 2.31 7.71 8.86
N GLN A 38 2.74 6.67 9.56
CA GLN A 38 3.91 6.75 10.43
C GLN A 38 5.17 6.29 9.70
N LYS A 39 5.07 5.17 8.97
CA LYS A 39 6.16 4.62 8.15
C LYS A 39 5.67 4.39 6.71
N PRO A 40 6.57 4.32 5.72
CA PRO A 40 6.22 3.89 4.35
C PRO A 40 5.41 2.58 4.36
N LEU A 41 4.33 2.49 3.58
CA LEU A 41 3.36 1.40 3.71
C LEU A 41 3.84 0.05 3.17
N PHE A 42 4.80 0.04 2.25
CA PHE A 42 5.18 -1.15 1.48
C PHE A 42 6.28 -1.98 2.14
N GLU A 43 6.90 -1.51 3.22
CA GLU A 43 8.02 -2.15 3.91
C GLU A 43 7.85 -1.97 5.42
N GLU A 44 8.00 -3.06 6.19
CA GLU A 44 8.10 -2.97 7.65
C GLU A 44 9.52 -2.45 7.94
N GLY A 45 9.66 -1.12 7.93
CA GLY A 45 10.94 -0.43 8.09
C GLY A 45 11.47 -0.49 9.52
N GLU A 46 12.69 0.02 9.68
CA GLU A 46 13.36 0.17 10.97
C GLU A 46 12.57 1.11 11.91
N GLU A 47 12.85 1.03 13.20
CA GLU A 47 12.37 2.02 14.16
C GLU A 47 13.17 3.31 13.97
N TYR A 48 12.46 4.44 13.92
CA TYR A 48 13.09 5.75 13.88
C TYR A 48 13.42 6.22 15.30
N ALA A 49 14.16 7.34 15.40
CA ALA A 49 14.61 7.96 16.64
C ALA A 49 13.55 8.03 17.76
N HIS A 50 12.27 8.23 17.41
CA HIS A 50 11.12 8.08 18.29
C HIS A 50 9.86 7.78 17.46
N ASP A 51 8.75 7.45 18.13
CA ASP A 51 7.47 7.09 17.52
C ASP A 51 6.37 8.16 17.69
N GLU A 52 6.68 9.29 18.32
CA GLU A 52 5.78 10.44 18.53
C GLU A 52 5.76 11.39 17.32
N TYR A 53 5.41 10.89 16.13
CA TYR A 53 5.32 11.70 14.92
C TYR A 53 4.29 11.17 13.92
N LEU A 54 3.90 12.03 12.98
CA LEU A 54 3.01 11.68 11.85
C LEU A 54 3.55 12.25 10.54
N VAL A 55 3.45 11.50 9.46
CA VAL A 55 3.77 12.00 8.12
C VAL A 55 2.48 12.31 7.36
N TYR A 56 2.27 13.59 7.08
CA TYR A 56 1.16 14.10 6.26
C TYR A 56 1.57 14.17 4.79
N LEU A 57 0.76 13.53 3.95
CA LEU A 57 0.99 13.39 2.52
C LEU A 57 -0.25 13.87 1.76
N SER A 58 -0.08 14.90 0.93
CA SER A 58 -1.14 15.43 0.08
C SER A 58 -0.55 15.99 -1.21
N PRO A 59 -1.23 15.84 -2.37
CA PRO A 59 -0.77 16.42 -3.63
C PRO A 59 -0.51 17.93 -3.52
N LYS A 60 0.40 18.45 -4.35
CA LYS A 60 0.75 19.88 -4.40
C LYS A 60 1.26 20.50 -3.07
N LYS A 61 1.70 19.67 -2.14
CA LYS A 61 2.29 20.12 -0.87
C LYS A 61 3.61 19.41 -0.65
N LYS A 62 4.44 19.99 0.21
CA LYS A 62 5.57 19.28 0.79
C LYS A 62 5.07 18.09 1.61
N ILE A 63 5.94 17.10 1.77
CA ILE A 63 5.77 16.01 2.73
C ILE A 63 6.08 16.61 4.10
N LEU A 64 5.12 16.55 5.02
CA LEU A 64 5.26 17.15 6.34
C LEU A 64 5.36 16.06 7.41
N ILE A 65 6.44 16.07 8.16
CA ILE A 65 6.63 15.25 9.36
C ILE A 65 6.20 16.12 10.54
N PHE A 66 5.03 15.86 11.09
CA PHE A 66 4.55 16.46 12.32
C PHE A 66 5.21 15.75 13.49
N ASP A 67 6.11 16.45 14.17
CA ASP A 67 6.87 15.95 15.30
C ASP A 67 6.25 16.41 16.63
N PHE A 68 5.99 15.46 17.54
CA PHE A 68 5.37 15.73 18.84
C PHE A 68 6.32 15.53 20.03
N SER A 69 7.59 15.20 19.77
CA SER A 69 8.59 14.92 20.81
C SER A 69 8.91 16.15 21.66
N GLY A 70 8.75 17.35 21.08
CA GLY A 70 9.16 18.61 21.69
C GLY A 70 10.68 18.80 21.75
N ASP A 71 11.46 17.94 21.09
CA ASP A 71 12.92 18.00 21.02
C ASP A 71 13.40 18.21 19.58
N LYS A 72 14.07 19.33 19.36
CA LYS A 72 14.61 19.73 18.04
C LYS A 72 15.65 18.75 17.50
N THR A 73 16.45 18.17 18.38
CA THR A 73 17.48 17.21 18.01
C THR A 73 16.80 15.93 17.50
N LEU A 74 15.82 15.41 18.25
CA LEU A 74 15.04 14.23 17.83
C LEU A 74 14.30 14.48 16.51
N ALA A 75 13.65 15.63 16.36
CA ALA A 75 12.97 16.01 15.13
C ALA A 75 13.90 16.06 13.90
N SER A 76 15.15 16.50 14.10
CA SER A 76 16.18 16.54 13.05
C SER A 76 16.72 15.15 12.72
N GLU A 77 16.93 14.30 13.72
CA GLU A 77 17.37 12.90 13.55
C GLU A 77 16.30 12.10 12.79
N LEU A 78 15.04 12.19 13.22
CA LEU A 78 13.87 11.60 12.55
C LEU A 78 13.81 12.00 11.07
N LYS A 79 13.97 13.30 10.77
CA LYS A 79 13.97 13.79 9.39
C LYS A 79 15.08 13.14 8.58
N GLN A 80 16.28 13.04 9.15
CA GLN A 80 17.44 12.48 8.46
C GLN A 80 17.23 11.00 8.15
N GLU A 81 16.83 10.20 9.13
CA GLU A 81 16.55 8.78 8.96
C GLU A 81 15.44 8.55 7.92
N PHE A 82 14.34 9.31 7.98
CA PHE A 82 13.27 9.24 7.01
C PHE A 82 13.73 9.57 5.57
N ILE A 83 14.64 10.55 5.42
CA ILE A 83 15.23 10.88 4.11
C ILE A 83 16.17 9.78 3.64
N GLU A 84 16.96 9.16 4.52
CA GLU A 84 17.87 8.05 4.19
C GLU A 84 17.09 6.84 3.65
N ASP A 85 15.97 6.50 4.30
CA ASP A 85 15.03 5.49 3.84
C ASP A 85 14.46 5.83 2.46
N LEU A 86 13.96 7.05 2.27
CA LEU A 86 13.49 7.50 0.96
C LEU A 86 14.59 7.42 -0.12
N ILE A 87 15.85 7.70 0.21
CA ILE A 87 16.97 7.51 -0.72
C ILE A 87 17.13 6.04 -1.08
N ALA A 88 17.05 5.14 -0.11
CA ALA A 88 17.12 3.70 -0.36
C ALA A 88 15.97 3.25 -1.27
N PHE A 89 14.74 3.67 -1.00
CA PHE A 89 13.56 3.29 -1.79
C PHE A 89 13.59 3.84 -3.22
N THR A 90 13.96 5.11 -3.38
CA THR A 90 14.05 5.74 -4.70
C THR A 90 15.11 5.06 -5.58
N LYS A 91 16.17 4.50 -4.97
CA LYS A 91 17.16 3.67 -5.66
C LYS A 91 16.63 2.25 -5.93
N LYS A 92 16.00 1.60 -4.94
CA LYS A 92 15.41 0.24 -5.02
C LYS A 92 14.42 0.15 -6.20
N PHE A 93 13.56 1.15 -6.35
CA PHE A 93 12.54 1.22 -7.42
C PHE A 93 12.94 2.08 -8.63
N LYS A 94 14.19 2.56 -8.69
CA LYS A 94 14.75 3.35 -9.81
C LYS A 94 14.06 4.69 -10.09
N TYR A 95 13.34 5.25 -9.12
CA TYR A 95 12.72 6.59 -9.22
C TYR A 95 13.76 7.70 -9.29
N ASN A 96 14.97 7.47 -8.78
CA ASN A 96 16.11 8.39 -8.90
C ASN A 96 16.48 8.75 -10.36
N LYS A 97 16.09 7.93 -11.34
CA LYS A 97 16.25 8.23 -12.77
C LYS A 97 15.46 9.45 -13.23
N ILE A 98 14.29 9.70 -12.60
CA ILE A 98 13.42 10.84 -12.92
C ILE A 98 13.61 11.97 -11.91
N MET A 99 13.67 11.64 -10.62
CA MET A 99 13.72 12.65 -9.55
C MET A 99 15.10 13.24 -9.33
N GLY A 100 16.16 12.57 -9.83
CA GLY A 100 17.54 12.92 -9.55
C GLY A 100 18.02 12.39 -8.19
N ARG A 101 19.16 12.93 -7.74
CA ARG A 101 19.72 12.64 -6.40
C ARG A 101 18.90 13.32 -5.30
N SER A 102 19.10 12.91 -4.05
CA SER A 102 18.42 13.50 -2.88
C SER A 102 18.49 15.02 -2.81
N SER A 103 19.61 15.62 -3.21
CA SER A 103 19.75 17.09 -3.29
C SER A 103 18.70 17.78 -4.15
N ALA A 104 18.02 17.07 -5.05
CA ALA A 104 17.00 17.63 -5.94
C ALA A 104 15.57 17.57 -5.38
N TRP A 105 15.34 16.90 -4.25
CA TRP A 105 14.01 16.69 -3.67
C TRP A 105 13.96 16.63 -2.14
N ARG A 106 15.09 16.56 -1.43
CA ARG A 106 15.13 16.49 0.05
C ARG A 106 14.44 17.68 0.72
N ASP A 107 14.44 18.84 0.08
CA ASP A 107 13.81 20.06 0.58
C ASP A 107 12.27 20.02 0.43
N LEU A 108 11.73 18.99 -0.23
CA LEU A 108 10.29 18.69 -0.27
C LEU A 108 9.80 17.94 0.98
N VAL A 109 10.73 17.49 1.85
CA VAL A 109 10.42 16.89 3.15
C VAL A 109 10.75 17.90 4.22
N GLU A 110 9.76 18.23 5.05
CA GLU A 110 9.87 19.24 6.09
C GLU A 110 9.33 18.71 7.41
N THR A 111 10.02 19.03 8.49
CA THR A 111 9.58 18.66 9.84
C THR A 111 8.95 19.88 10.49
N VAL A 112 7.78 19.69 11.07
CA VAL A 112 7.04 20.70 11.81
C VAL A 112 6.95 20.21 13.24
N GLU A 113 7.67 20.87 14.13
CA GLU A 113 7.51 20.69 15.58
C GLU A 113 6.13 21.22 15.98
N VAL A 114 5.32 20.37 16.59
CA VAL A 114 3.97 20.74 17.04
C VAL A 114 3.85 20.48 18.53
N GLY A 115 3.80 21.56 19.30
CA GLY A 115 3.48 21.49 20.73
C GLY A 115 1.98 21.26 20.96
N GLN A 116 1.59 20.79 22.14
CA GLN A 116 0.19 20.54 22.49
C GLN A 116 -0.74 21.74 22.26
N ALA A 117 -0.25 22.97 22.42
CA ALA A 117 -1.02 24.20 22.18
C ALA A 117 -1.34 24.46 20.69
N GLN A 118 -0.64 23.80 19.75
CA GLN A 118 -0.78 23.99 18.30
C GLN A 118 -1.67 22.91 17.64
N LEU A 119 -2.26 22.00 18.42
CA LEU A 119 -3.12 20.91 17.93
C LEU A 119 -4.53 21.36 17.48
N SER A 120 -4.83 22.65 17.55
CA SER A 120 -6.12 23.17 17.08
C SER A 120 -6.27 23.07 15.56
N GLN A 121 -7.49 22.84 15.08
CA GLN A 121 -7.80 22.76 13.66
C GLN A 121 -7.29 23.96 12.84
N PRO A 122 -7.48 25.23 13.26
CA PRO A 122 -6.96 26.38 12.51
C PRO A 122 -5.44 26.38 12.40
N ALA A 123 -4.72 26.05 13.49
CA ALA A 123 -3.26 26.03 13.51
C ALA A 123 -2.71 24.94 12.58
N LEU A 124 -3.27 23.72 12.59
CA LEU A 124 -2.87 22.64 11.69
C LEU A 124 -3.18 22.98 10.22
N MET A 125 -4.30 23.64 9.95
CA MET A 125 -4.63 24.12 8.59
C MET A 125 -3.61 25.15 8.09
N ASP A 126 -3.28 26.15 8.92
CA ASP A 126 -2.32 27.19 8.57
C ASP A 126 -0.94 26.61 8.30
N ILE A 127 -0.47 25.67 9.14
CA ILE A 127 0.79 24.94 8.91
C ILE A 127 0.76 24.30 7.52
N VAL A 128 -0.27 23.53 7.23
CA VAL A 128 -0.39 22.79 5.96
C VAL A 128 -0.47 23.72 4.74
N ASP A 129 -1.12 24.88 4.88
CA ASP A 129 -1.28 25.86 3.80
C ASP A 129 -0.02 26.68 3.53
N ASN A 130 0.84 26.85 4.54
CA ASN A 130 2.15 27.48 4.37
C ASN A 130 3.16 26.61 3.61
N HIS A 131 2.86 25.32 3.36
CA HIS A 131 3.75 24.37 2.69
C HIS A 131 3.25 23.92 1.31
N VAL A 132 2.53 24.79 0.60
CA VAL A 132 2.07 24.56 -0.78
C VAL A 132 3.23 24.65 -1.78
N LEU A 133 3.25 23.72 -2.72
CA LEU A 133 4.18 23.72 -3.85
C LEU A 133 3.53 24.39 -5.06
N THR A 134 4.27 25.30 -5.70
CA THR A 134 3.83 26.00 -6.91
C THR A 134 4.61 25.59 -8.15
N ASP A 135 5.86 25.15 -7.99
CA ASP A 135 6.68 24.68 -9.09
C ASP A 135 6.20 23.31 -9.61
N PRO A 136 5.87 23.17 -10.91
CA PRO A 136 5.37 21.91 -11.46
C PRO A 136 6.34 20.72 -11.33
N GLN A 137 7.66 20.95 -11.32
CA GLN A 137 8.64 19.87 -11.18
C GLN A 137 8.72 19.40 -9.72
N GLU A 138 8.68 20.32 -8.77
CA GLU A 138 8.58 20.01 -7.33
C GLU A 138 7.29 19.29 -6.99
N ILE A 139 6.14 19.75 -7.51
CA ILE A 139 4.85 19.06 -7.35
C ILE A 139 4.96 17.62 -7.84
N LYS A 140 5.51 17.42 -9.05
CA LYS A 140 5.66 16.09 -9.61
C LYS A 140 6.59 15.19 -8.79
N LYS A 141 7.72 15.72 -8.30
CA LYS A 141 8.64 14.99 -7.42
C LYS A 141 7.96 14.62 -6.10
N SER A 142 7.22 15.56 -5.49
CA SER A 142 6.43 15.29 -4.29
C SER A 142 5.39 14.19 -4.55
N ASP A 143 4.64 14.28 -5.64
CA ASP A 143 3.63 13.28 -6.00
C ASP A 143 4.24 11.88 -6.20
N LEU A 144 5.45 11.79 -6.79
CA LEU A 144 6.20 10.54 -6.94
C LEU A 144 6.68 9.97 -5.60
N LEU A 145 7.15 10.84 -4.69
CA LEU A 145 7.56 10.43 -3.34
C LEU A 145 6.35 9.95 -2.53
N ILE A 146 5.21 10.63 -2.61
CA ILE A 146 3.97 10.20 -1.97
C ILE A 146 3.54 8.84 -2.52
N SER A 147 3.56 8.65 -3.85
CA SER A 147 3.26 7.36 -4.49
C SER A 147 4.15 6.23 -4.01
N LEU A 148 5.45 6.48 -3.78
CA LEU A 148 6.34 5.51 -3.14
C LEU A 148 5.89 5.24 -1.70
N LEU A 149 5.76 6.28 -0.88
CA LEU A 149 5.41 6.16 0.55
C LEU A 149 4.08 5.44 0.80
N THR A 150 3.09 5.62 -0.09
CA THR A 150 1.80 4.94 0.00
C THR A 150 1.81 3.54 -0.62
N GLY A 151 2.95 3.09 -1.14
CA GLY A 151 3.11 1.77 -1.75
C GLY A 151 2.46 1.61 -3.11
N SER A 152 2.08 2.71 -3.77
CA SER A 152 1.63 2.76 -5.17
C SER A 152 2.84 2.73 -6.11
N ILE A 153 3.64 1.67 -6.01
CA ILE A 153 4.88 1.52 -6.78
C ILE A 153 4.53 1.20 -8.23
N ASN A 154 4.92 2.10 -9.12
CA ASN A 154 4.64 2.00 -10.54
C ASN A 154 5.93 1.76 -11.33
N ASP A 155 5.78 1.21 -12.53
CA ASP A 155 6.89 1.13 -13.49
C ASP A 155 7.29 2.54 -13.91
N ILE A 156 8.48 2.97 -13.48
CA ILE A 156 8.98 4.32 -13.68
C ILE A 156 9.09 4.70 -15.16
N GLU A 157 9.24 3.72 -16.07
CA GLU A 157 9.28 3.99 -17.51
C GLU A 157 7.89 4.37 -18.06
N LYS A 158 6.82 3.88 -17.43
CA LYS A 158 5.44 4.27 -17.76
C LYS A 158 5.05 5.60 -17.15
N VAL A 159 5.63 5.94 -16.01
CA VAL A 159 5.48 7.25 -15.37
C VAL A 159 6.41 8.24 -16.07
N LYS A 160 6.05 8.64 -17.30
CA LYS A 160 6.82 9.53 -18.19
C LYS A 160 7.52 10.66 -17.43
N ALA A 161 8.76 10.99 -17.81
CA ALA A 161 9.53 12.07 -17.21
C ALA A 161 8.90 13.47 -17.43
N ASP A 162 8.10 13.64 -18.48
CA ASP A 162 7.51 14.93 -18.84
C ASP A 162 6.26 15.29 -18.02
N ILE A 163 6.04 16.58 -17.83
CA ILE A 163 4.81 17.10 -17.19
C ILE A 163 3.63 16.80 -18.13
N PRO A 164 2.50 16.26 -17.63
CA PRO A 164 1.37 15.96 -18.50
C PRO A 164 0.80 17.22 -19.13
N VAL A 165 0.73 17.22 -20.46
CA VAL A 165 0.24 18.38 -21.23
C VAL A 165 -1.29 18.34 -21.32
N SER A 166 -1.88 17.18 -21.58
CA SER A 166 -3.33 17.05 -21.74
C SER A 166 -4.05 16.81 -20.40
N ASN A 167 -5.30 17.27 -20.29
CA ASN A 167 -6.13 17.01 -19.11
C ASN A 167 -6.34 15.50 -18.88
N LEU A 168 -6.44 14.72 -19.96
CA LEU A 168 -6.57 13.27 -19.87
C LEU A 168 -5.31 12.63 -19.27
N ASP A 169 -4.12 13.08 -19.68
CA ASP A 169 -2.86 12.55 -19.13
C ASP A 169 -2.68 12.95 -17.67
N LYS A 170 -3.10 14.16 -17.28
CA LYS A 170 -3.14 14.58 -15.86
C LYS A 170 -4.02 13.67 -15.03
N VAL A 171 -5.22 13.34 -15.52
CA VAL A 171 -6.14 12.43 -14.82
C VAL A 171 -5.56 11.02 -14.73
N LYS A 172 -5.03 10.47 -15.83
CA LYS A 172 -4.40 9.14 -15.84
C LYS A 172 -3.23 9.06 -14.87
N GLN A 173 -2.33 10.05 -14.88
CA GLN A 173 -1.19 10.06 -13.97
C GLN A 173 -1.65 10.20 -12.51
N LYS A 174 -2.65 11.05 -12.23
CA LYS A 174 -3.19 11.18 -10.88
C LYS A 174 -3.79 9.85 -10.37
N ILE A 175 -4.50 9.10 -11.21
CA ILE A 175 -5.03 7.78 -10.87
C ILE A 175 -3.89 6.78 -10.60
N MET A 176 -2.84 6.78 -11.43
CA MET A 176 -1.69 5.88 -11.23
C MET A 176 -0.93 6.17 -9.93
N LEU A 177 -0.71 7.45 -9.60
CA LEU A 177 0.05 7.85 -8.42
C LEU A 177 -0.80 7.77 -7.14
N PHE A 178 -2.09 8.07 -7.24
CA PHE A 178 -2.99 8.23 -6.11
C PHE A 178 -4.26 7.40 -6.29
N ASP A 179 -4.16 6.11 -5.98
CA ASP A 179 -5.33 5.24 -5.81
C ASP A 179 -5.50 4.85 -4.35
N ARG A 180 -6.34 5.61 -3.65
CA ARG A 180 -6.52 5.44 -2.22
C ARG A 180 -7.41 4.25 -1.86
N ASP A 181 -8.35 3.88 -2.73
CA ASP A 181 -9.18 2.70 -2.51
C ASP A 181 -8.33 1.44 -2.61
N GLN A 182 -7.38 1.40 -3.56
CA GLN A 182 -6.37 0.35 -3.62
C GLN A 182 -5.48 0.36 -2.37
N THR A 183 -4.96 1.52 -1.97
CA THR A 183 -4.12 1.66 -0.78
C THR A 183 -4.84 1.15 0.48
N ARG A 184 -6.09 1.55 0.67
CA ARG A 184 -6.95 1.11 1.77
C ARG A 184 -7.17 -0.40 1.73
N PHE A 185 -7.51 -0.96 0.57
CA PHE A 185 -7.70 -2.39 0.41
C PHE A 185 -6.44 -3.20 0.75
N ILE A 186 -5.26 -2.69 0.37
CA ILE A 186 -3.99 -3.39 0.60
C ILE A 186 -3.60 -3.33 2.07
N TYR A 187 -3.63 -2.16 2.71
CA TYR A 187 -2.97 -1.93 4.01
C TYR A 187 -3.91 -1.79 5.21
N SER A 188 -5.22 -1.63 5.02
CA SER A 188 -6.17 -1.64 6.14
C SER A 188 -6.27 -3.03 6.75
N LYS A 189 -6.39 -3.07 8.08
CA LYS A 189 -6.80 -4.30 8.78
C LYS A 189 -8.26 -4.56 8.41
N PRO A 190 -8.62 -5.72 7.86
CA PRO A 190 -10.00 -6.00 7.51
C PRO A 190 -10.82 -6.32 8.76
N ASP A 191 -11.89 -5.57 8.99
CA ASP A 191 -12.82 -5.80 10.11
C ASP A 191 -13.72 -7.05 9.89
N LYS A 192 -13.66 -7.63 8.69
CA LYS A 192 -14.47 -8.77 8.26
C LYS A 192 -13.58 -9.89 7.75
N LYS A 193 -13.99 -11.13 8.04
CA LYS A 193 -13.34 -12.35 7.51
C LYS A 193 -13.40 -12.45 5.98
N ILE A 194 -14.41 -11.84 5.34
CA ILE A 194 -14.63 -11.90 3.90
C ILE A 194 -14.68 -10.47 3.35
N ILE A 195 -13.86 -10.20 2.35
CA ILE A 195 -13.86 -8.96 1.57
C ILE A 195 -14.24 -9.30 0.13
N ARG A 196 -15.22 -8.58 -0.42
CA ARG A 196 -15.65 -8.74 -1.82
C ARG A 196 -15.25 -7.50 -2.61
N ILE A 197 -14.49 -7.70 -3.68
CA ILE A 197 -14.12 -6.63 -4.61
C ILE A 197 -14.95 -6.80 -5.88
N GLN A 198 -15.67 -5.75 -6.26
CA GLN A 198 -16.38 -5.68 -7.52
C GLN A 198 -15.74 -4.60 -8.39
N GLY A 199 -15.45 -4.95 -9.65
CA GLY A 199 -14.91 -4.00 -10.61
C GLY A 199 -15.22 -4.43 -12.03
N LEU A 200 -15.36 -3.47 -12.94
CA LEU A 200 -15.59 -3.72 -14.37
C LEU A 200 -14.40 -4.45 -15.01
N SER A 201 -14.57 -5.00 -16.22
CA SER A 201 -13.44 -5.61 -16.94
C SER A 201 -12.30 -4.61 -17.13
N GLY A 202 -11.05 -5.05 -16.98
CA GLY A 202 -9.87 -4.19 -17.15
C GLY A 202 -9.54 -3.24 -16.00
N THR A 203 -10.28 -3.24 -14.89
CA THR A 203 -10.08 -2.34 -13.72
C THR A 203 -8.90 -2.72 -12.81
N GLY A 204 -7.94 -3.51 -13.28
CA GLY A 204 -6.74 -3.82 -12.48
C GLY A 204 -6.94 -4.77 -11.29
N LYS A 205 -8.11 -5.42 -11.13
CA LYS A 205 -8.39 -6.36 -10.02
C LYS A 205 -7.28 -7.40 -9.77
N THR A 206 -6.71 -7.96 -10.84
CA THR A 206 -5.61 -8.93 -10.69
C THR A 206 -4.38 -8.29 -10.07
N GLU A 207 -4.02 -7.06 -10.46
CA GLU A 207 -2.88 -6.33 -9.88
C GLU A 207 -3.14 -6.06 -8.40
N LEU A 208 -4.34 -5.56 -8.07
CA LEU A 208 -4.75 -5.32 -6.70
C LEU A 208 -4.66 -6.57 -5.81
N LEU A 209 -5.09 -7.73 -6.33
CA LEU A 209 -4.97 -9.01 -5.63
C LEU A 209 -3.51 -9.47 -5.48
N LEU A 210 -2.63 -9.16 -6.44
CA LEU A 210 -1.21 -9.47 -6.33
C LEU A 210 -0.51 -8.60 -5.28
N HIS A 211 -0.87 -7.30 -5.19
CA HIS A 211 -0.41 -6.44 -4.11
C HIS A 211 -0.86 -6.97 -2.73
N LYS A 212 -2.13 -7.37 -2.60
CA LYS A 212 -2.62 -7.93 -1.34
C LYS A 212 -1.97 -9.27 -1.00
N LEU A 213 -1.74 -10.12 -2.00
CA LEU A 213 -0.99 -11.36 -1.84
C LEU A 213 0.42 -11.09 -1.31
N LYS A 214 1.14 -10.13 -1.90
CA LYS A 214 2.48 -9.72 -1.45
C LYS A 214 2.46 -9.23 -0.01
N GLU A 215 1.51 -8.35 0.34
CA GLU A 215 1.38 -7.81 1.71
C GLU A 215 1.16 -8.93 2.74
N ILE A 216 0.21 -9.84 2.50
CA ILE A 216 -0.06 -10.96 3.42
C ILE A 216 1.14 -11.93 3.49
N TYR A 217 1.78 -12.23 2.36
CA TYR A 217 2.87 -13.20 2.29
C TYR A 217 4.14 -12.73 3.03
N VAL A 218 4.45 -11.44 2.96
CA VAL A 218 5.60 -10.84 3.67
C VAL A 218 5.28 -10.70 5.16
N LYS A 219 4.07 -10.25 5.49
CA LYS A 219 3.68 -9.98 6.88
C LYS A 219 3.48 -11.22 7.75
N ASP A 220 2.93 -12.30 7.19
CA ASP A 220 2.71 -13.56 7.92
C ASP A 220 3.60 -14.67 7.38
N LEU A 221 4.76 -14.84 8.03
CA LEU A 221 5.75 -15.87 7.71
C LEU A 221 5.24 -17.31 7.94
N SER A 222 4.16 -17.49 8.70
CA SER A 222 3.59 -18.80 9.04
C SER A 222 2.36 -19.17 8.21
N GLY A 223 1.72 -18.16 7.61
CA GLY A 223 0.47 -18.28 6.90
C GLY A 223 0.51 -19.22 5.69
N THR A 224 -0.54 -20.02 5.55
CA THR A 224 -0.82 -20.83 4.35
C THR A 224 -1.79 -20.06 3.45
N ILE A 225 -1.37 -19.71 2.24
CA ILE A 225 -2.12 -18.86 1.31
C ILE A 225 -2.53 -19.66 0.07
N PHE A 226 -3.84 -19.67 -0.23
CA PHE A 226 -4.39 -20.23 -1.47
C PHE A 226 -4.88 -19.13 -2.39
N PHE A 227 -4.24 -18.99 -3.55
CA PHE A 227 -4.67 -18.12 -4.64
C PHE A 227 -5.40 -18.95 -5.70
N THR A 228 -6.73 -18.98 -5.65
CA THR A 228 -7.54 -19.87 -6.51
C THR A 228 -8.24 -19.15 -7.65
N CYS A 229 -8.42 -19.83 -8.78
CA CYS A 229 -9.27 -19.37 -9.87
C CYS A 229 -9.94 -20.53 -10.63
N ASN A 230 -11.00 -20.24 -11.38
CA ASN A 230 -11.83 -21.26 -12.03
C ASN A 230 -11.16 -21.95 -13.24
N SER A 231 -10.20 -21.30 -13.90
CA SER A 231 -9.55 -21.86 -15.10
C SER A 231 -8.14 -22.34 -14.81
N LYS A 232 -7.79 -23.55 -15.24
CA LYS A 232 -6.41 -24.08 -15.18
C LYS A 232 -5.43 -23.23 -15.98
N ILE A 233 -5.87 -22.66 -17.11
CA ILE A 233 -5.04 -21.78 -17.95
C ILE A 233 -4.74 -20.48 -17.20
N LEU A 234 -5.76 -19.89 -16.57
CA LEU A 234 -5.58 -18.69 -15.74
C LEU A 234 -4.67 -18.97 -14.55
N ALA A 235 -4.82 -20.10 -13.87
CA ALA A 235 -3.95 -20.51 -12.77
C ALA A 235 -2.49 -20.63 -13.24
N SER A 236 -2.25 -21.27 -14.40
CA SER A 236 -0.91 -21.40 -14.97
C SER A 236 -0.29 -20.04 -15.31
N SER A 237 -1.08 -19.12 -15.88
CA SER A 237 -0.63 -17.76 -16.20
C SER A 237 -0.34 -16.94 -14.93
N LEU A 238 -1.16 -17.07 -13.89
CA LEU A 238 -0.92 -16.40 -12.61
C LEU A 238 0.31 -16.96 -11.90
N ARG A 239 0.54 -18.28 -11.98
CA ARG A 239 1.71 -18.93 -11.37
C ARG A 239 3.03 -18.42 -11.93
N SER A 240 3.09 -18.02 -13.21
CA SER A 240 4.26 -17.35 -13.79
C SER A 240 4.31 -15.85 -13.49
N ARG A 241 3.15 -15.19 -13.38
CA ARG A 241 3.07 -13.75 -13.09
C ARG A 241 3.40 -13.41 -11.63
N ILE A 242 3.05 -14.26 -10.66
CA ILE A 242 3.28 -13.99 -9.23
C ILE A 242 4.79 -13.78 -8.94
N PRO A 243 5.72 -14.67 -9.36
CA PRO A 243 7.15 -14.43 -9.16
C PRO A 243 7.66 -13.17 -9.87
N ALA A 244 7.19 -12.90 -11.08
CA ALA A 244 7.56 -11.68 -11.81
C ALA A 244 7.11 -10.42 -11.05
N PHE A 245 5.92 -10.45 -10.45
CA PHE A 245 5.40 -9.37 -9.62
C PHE A 245 6.21 -9.20 -8.32
N PHE A 246 6.56 -10.28 -7.62
CA PHE A 246 7.40 -10.23 -6.42
C PHE A 246 8.79 -9.65 -6.73
N ASN A 247 9.39 -10.07 -7.85
CA ASN A 247 10.67 -9.54 -8.34
C ASN A 247 10.59 -8.05 -8.72
N PHE A 248 9.47 -7.63 -9.29
CA PHE A 248 9.22 -6.23 -9.61
C PHE A 248 9.11 -5.38 -8.33
N MET A 249 8.35 -5.88 -7.35
CA MET A 249 8.16 -5.26 -6.04
C MET A 249 9.39 -5.36 -5.12
N LYS A 250 10.48 -5.99 -5.58
CA LYS A 250 11.72 -6.15 -4.82
C LYS A 250 11.50 -6.80 -3.45
N VAL A 251 10.69 -7.86 -3.45
CA VAL A 251 10.46 -8.71 -2.28
C VAL A 251 11.67 -9.64 -2.11
N ASP A 252 12.25 -9.65 -0.91
CA ASP A 252 13.43 -10.47 -0.61
C ASP A 252 13.03 -11.93 -0.29
N GLU A 253 11.84 -12.13 0.27
CA GLU A 253 11.28 -13.44 0.57
C GLU A 253 11.04 -14.27 -0.69
N GLN A 254 11.67 -15.45 -0.74
CA GLN A 254 11.43 -16.40 -1.82
C GLN A 254 10.03 -17.04 -1.69
N ILE A 255 9.38 -17.24 -2.84
CA ILE A 255 8.08 -17.90 -2.88
C ILE A 255 8.24 -19.40 -2.65
N GLU A 256 7.63 -19.90 -1.57
CA GLU A 256 7.60 -21.32 -1.21
C GLU A 256 6.32 -21.98 -1.75
N TRP A 257 6.38 -22.41 -3.02
CA TRP A 257 5.27 -23.10 -3.68
C TRP A 257 4.91 -24.41 -2.97
N GLN A 258 3.61 -24.66 -2.83
CA GLN A 258 3.06 -25.89 -2.21
C GLN A 258 3.51 -26.12 -0.77
N LYS A 259 3.99 -25.07 -0.09
CA LYS A 259 4.32 -25.06 1.34
C LYS A 259 3.71 -23.85 2.04
N ARG A 260 3.85 -22.65 1.46
CA ARG A 260 3.21 -21.43 1.96
C ARG A 260 2.25 -20.82 0.94
N LEU A 261 2.56 -20.93 -0.35
CA LEU A 261 1.71 -20.39 -1.41
C LEU A 261 1.26 -21.46 -2.41
N TRP A 262 -0.03 -21.48 -2.69
CA TRP A 262 -0.63 -22.25 -3.77
C TRP A 262 -1.27 -21.30 -4.78
N CYS A 263 -1.08 -21.59 -6.06
CA CYS A 263 -1.83 -20.98 -7.15
C CYS A 263 -2.40 -22.11 -8.02
N THR A 264 -3.67 -22.43 -7.79
CA THR A 264 -4.32 -23.65 -8.32
C THR A 264 -5.81 -23.41 -8.64
N HIS A 265 -6.46 -24.42 -9.20
CA HIS A 265 -7.92 -24.48 -9.21
C HIS A 265 -8.47 -24.68 -7.79
N ALA A 266 -9.73 -24.31 -7.53
CA ALA A 266 -10.33 -24.45 -6.20
C ALA A 266 -10.59 -25.92 -5.81
N TRP A 267 -11.06 -26.76 -6.74
CA TRP A 267 -11.50 -28.14 -6.43
C TRP A 267 -10.36 -29.13 -6.19
N GLY A 268 -9.49 -29.36 -7.19
CA GLY A 268 -8.42 -30.36 -7.12
C GLY A 268 -8.89 -31.79 -7.44
N SER A 269 -8.14 -32.78 -6.95
CA SER A 269 -8.32 -34.21 -7.21
C SER A 269 -7.94 -35.03 -5.97
N GLU A 270 -8.71 -36.07 -5.68
CA GLU A 270 -8.62 -36.92 -4.47
C GLU A 270 -7.20 -37.45 -4.19
N GLY A 271 -6.53 -37.98 -5.22
CA GLY A 271 -5.17 -38.52 -5.10
C GLY A 271 -4.04 -37.48 -5.12
N ALA A 272 -4.36 -36.18 -5.17
CA ALA A 272 -3.37 -35.12 -5.31
C ALA A 272 -3.71 -33.93 -4.40
N ALA A 273 -3.32 -34.00 -3.12
CA ALA A 273 -3.62 -32.99 -2.11
C ALA A 273 -3.29 -31.54 -2.56
N ASN A 274 -2.15 -31.33 -3.24
CA ASN A 274 -1.72 -30.01 -3.69
C ASN A 274 -2.35 -29.53 -5.01
N SER A 275 -3.30 -30.27 -5.57
CA SER A 275 -3.92 -29.95 -6.87
C SER A 275 -5.04 -28.91 -6.78
N GLY A 276 -5.61 -28.68 -5.59
CA GLY A 276 -6.61 -27.67 -5.35
C GLY A 276 -6.83 -27.41 -3.86
N MET A 277 -7.49 -26.30 -3.54
CA MET A 277 -7.75 -25.90 -2.16
C MET A 277 -8.62 -26.92 -1.43
N TYR A 278 -9.71 -27.38 -2.05
CA TYR A 278 -10.62 -28.35 -1.45
C TYR A 278 -9.92 -29.70 -1.22
N ALA A 279 -9.23 -30.24 -2.23
CA ALA A 279 -8.42 -31.45 -2.07
C ALA A 279 -7.37 -31.33 -0.95
N TYR A 280 -6.72 -30.17 -0.81
CA TYR A 280 -5.75 -29.92 0.26
C TYR A 280 -6.43 -29.95 1.63
N ILE A 281 -7.60 -29.31 1.78
CA ILE A 281 -8.35 -29.31 3.03
C ILE A 281 -8.78 -30.73 3.41
N CYS A 282 -9.33 -31.51 2.46
CA CYS A 282 -9.68 -32.91 2.66
C CYS A 282 -8.49 -33.73 3.18
N ALA A 283 -7.35 -33.65 2.49
CA ALA A 283 -6.15 -34.39 2.88
C ALA A 283 -5.55 -33.91 4.21
N LYS A 284 -5.58 -32.60 4.50
CA LYS A 284 -4.97 -32.03 5.70
C LYS A 284 -5.77 -32.33 6.97
N TYR A 285 -7.10 -32.35 6.88
CA TYR A 285 -7.99 -32.55 8.02
C TYR A 285 -8.62 -33.95 8.06
N ASP A 286 -8.17 -34.86 7.19
CA ASP A 286 -8.68 -36.23 7.07
C ASP A 286 -10.20 -36.30 6.87
N VAL A 287 -10.73 -35.40 6.02
CA VAL A 287 -12.15 -35.36 5.65
C VAL A 287 -12.37 -35.96 4.26
N PRO A 288 -13.49 -36.70 4.03
CA PRO A 288 -13.77 -37.35 2.75
C PRO A 288 -13.75 -36.37 1.58
N PHE A 289 -13.16 -36.78 0.47
CA PHE A 289 -13.18 -36.00 -0.76
C PHE A 289 -14.35 -36.44 -1.65
N TYR A 290 -15.18 -35.48 -2.05
CA TYR A 290 -16.25 -35.69 -3.03
C TYR A 290 -15.88 -35.07 -4.38
N ASN A 291 -15.94 -35.88 -5.44
CA ASN A 291 -15.77 -35.41 -6.81
C ASN A 291 -17.03 -34.67 -7.32
N PHE A 292 -16.92 -34.03 -8.48
CA PHE A 292 -18.00 -33.22 -9.05
C PHE A 292 -19.28 -34.00 -9.37
N GLN A 293 -19.20 -35.33 -9.58
CA GLN A 293 -20.38 -36.17 -9.78
C GLN A 293 -21.09 -36.47 -8.45
N GLN A 294 -20.34 -36.51 -7.36
CA GLN A 294 -20.87 -36.77 -6.02
C GLN A 294 -21.44 -35.50 -5.38
N ALA A 295 -20.80 -34.35 -5.58
CA ALA A 295 -21.24 -33.04 -5.13
C ALA A 295 -21.02 -32.01 -6.24
N SER A 296 -22.08 -31.29 -6.62
CA SER A 296 -22.12 -30.44 -7.82
C SER A 296 -21.48 -29.06 -7.61
N ASP A 297 -21.26 -28.65 -6.36
CA ASP A 297 -20.50 -27.46 -6.01
C ASP A 297 -19.79 -27.59 -4.65
N LEU A 298 -18.97 -26.59 -4.29
CA LEU A 298 -18.20 -26.58 -3.05
C LEU A 298 -19.09 -26.44 -1.81
N GLU A 299 -20.26 -25.82 -1.91
CA GLU A 299 -21.19 -25.68 -0.77
C GLU A 299 -21.85 -27.02 -0.46
N GLU A 300 -22.27 -27.77 -1.49
CA GLU A 300 -22.82 -29.10 -1.34
C GLU A 300 -21.77 -30.05 -0.75
N ALA A 301 -20.53 -29.99 -1.26
CA ALA A 301 -19.43 -30.77 -0.73
C ALA A 301 -19.14 -30.47 0.74
N ALA A 302 -19.22 -29.20 1.16
CA ALA A 302 -18.98 -28.79 2.54
C ALA A 302 -20.11 -29.14 3.53
N ARG A 303 -21.31 -29.49 3.03
CA ARG A 303 -22.45 -29.90 3.88
C ARG A 303 -22.49 -31.40 4.19
N ARG A 304 -21.70 -32.21 3.48
CA ARG A 304 -21.63 -33.66 3.66
C ARG A 304 -20.55 -34.03 4.66
#